data_AF-A0A9D9XHM3-F1
#
_entry.id   AF-A0A9D9XHM3-F1
#
_cell.length_a   1.000
_cell.length_b   1.000
_cell.length_c   1.000
_cell.angle_alpha   90.00
_cell.angle_beta   90.00
_cell.angle_gamma   90.00
#
_symmetry.space_group_name_H-M   'P 1'
#
loop_
_entity.id
_entity.type
_entity.pdbx_description
1 polymer ?
#
loop_
_entity_poly.entity_id
_entity_poly.type
_entity_poly.pdbx_seq_one_letter_code
_entity_poly.pdbx_strand_id
1 'polypeptide(L)' 'MKILVLGANSYVGAAIYTQLRETYHVVGTYNAYPLFEELIQLDITHAEEVERVIKLHAPDTIVHVASNS' A
#
# COMPACT_ATOMS: atom_id res chain seq x y z
N MET A 1 3.95 12.18 9.25
CA MET A 1 3.22 10.92 9.37
C MET A 1 3.35 10.16 8.06
N LYS A 2 3.79 8.90 8.11
CA LYS A 2 3.92 8.00 6.97
C LYS A 2 2.84 6.92 7.02
N ILE A 3 2.13 6.74 5.91
CA ILE A 3 1.02 5.80 5.79
C ILE A 3 1.38 4.73 4.77
N LEU A 4 1.16 3.46 5.10
CA LEU A 4 1.26 2.34 4.16
C LEU A 4 -0.16 1.89 3.75
N VAL A 5 -0.50 1.95 2.47
CA VAL A 5 -1.78 1.49 1.92
C VAL A 5 -1.57 0.15 1.21
N LEU A 6 -2.05 -0.92 1.81
CA LEU A 6 -2.01 -2.26 1.21
C LEU A 6 -3.21 -2.42 0.28
N GLY A 7 -2.96 -2.70 -1.01
CA GLY A 7 -4.01 -2.81 -2.03
C GLY A 7 -4.40 -1.48 -2.67
N ALA A 8 -3.42 -0.59 -2.87
CA ALA A 8 -3.60 0.74 -3.46
C ALA A 8 -4.00 0.72 -4.95
N ASN A 9 -3.95 -0.44 -5.64
CA ASN A 9 -4.46 -0.56 -7.02
C ASN A 9 -5.99 -0.79 -7.09
N SER A 10 -6.64 -1.13 -5.98
CA SER A 10 -8.07 -1.42 -5.94
C SER A 10 -8.90 -0.15 -6.06
N TYR A 11 -10.20 -0.26 -6.35
CA TYR A 11 -11.08 0.92 -6.42
C TYR A 11 -11.02 1.78 -5.16
N VAL A 12 -11.19 1.16 -3.99
CA VAL A 12 -11.13 1.86 -2.69
C VAL A 12 -9.70 2.28 -2.36
N GLY A 13 -8.72 1.41 -2.60
CA GLY A 13 -7.31 1.71 -2.30
C GLY A 13 -6.75 2.86 -3.13
N ALA A 14 -7.14 2.98 -4.40
CA ALA A 14 -6.71 4.07 -5.28
C ALA A 14 -7.25 5.42 -4.81
N ALA A 15 -8.51 5.47 -4.38
CA ALA A 15 -9.12 6.67 -3.82
C ALA A 15 -8.43 7.09 -2.51
N ILE A 16 -8.19 6.14 -1.60
CA ILE A 16 -7.46 6.38 -0.34
C ILE A 16 -6.04 6.88 -0.61
N TYR A 17 -5.30 6.19 -1.49
CA TYR A 17 -3.93 6.54 -1.84
C TYR A 17 -3.83 7.95 -2.43
N THR A 18 -4.71 8.27 -3.38
CA THR A 18 -4.76 9.58 -4.05
C THR A 18 -5.11 10.69 -3.08
N GLN A 19 -6.11 10.50 -2.22
CA GLN A 19 -6.53 11.55 -1.29
C GLN A 19 -5.49 11.78 -0.18
N LEU A 20 -4.90 10.71 0.37
CA LEU A 20 -3.96 10.85 1.49
C LEU A 20 -2.61 11.41 1.06
N ARG A 21 -2.15 11.15 -0.18
CA ARG A 21 -0.86 11.66 -0.67
C ARG A 21 -0.84 13.17 -0.88
N GLU A 22 -2.00 13.84 -0.87
CA GLU A 22 -2.08 15.31 -0.90
C GLU A 22 -1.56 15.94 0.40
N THR A 23 -1.59 15.22 1.52
CA THR A 23 -1.26 15.76 2.86
C THR A 23 -0.15 14.97 3.57
N TYR A 24 -0.04 13.67 3.32
CA TYR A 24 0.86 12.77 4.04
C TYR A 24 1.86 12.08 3.11
N HIS A 25 2.93 11.54 3.69
CA HIS A 25 3.82 10.65 2.96
C HIS A 25 3.16 9.27 2.88
N VAL A 26 2.66 8.90 1.70
CA VAL A 26 1.95 7.64 1.49
C VAL A 26 2.79 6.69 0.64
N VAL A 27 2.93 5.46 1.10
CA VAL A 27 3.49 4.34 0.36
C VAL A 27 2.33 3.42 0.01
N GLY A 28 2.14 3.08 -1.27
CA GLY A 28 1.09 2.19 -1.71
C GLY A 28 1.64 0.87 -2.25
N THR A 29 0.88 -0.21 -2.13
CA THR A 29 1.25 -1.51 -2.70
C THR A 29 0.23 -2.08 -3.68
N TYR A 30 0.69 -2.93 -4.60
CA TYR A 30 -0.13 -3.69 -5.54
C TYR A 30 0.37 -5.14 -5.63
N ASN A 31 -0.46 -6.06 -6.14
CA ASN A 31 -0.04 -7.45 -6.36
C ASN A 31 0.37 -7.70 -7.82
N ALA A 32 -0.59 -7.69 -8.76
CA ALA A 32 -0.34 -8.09 -10.15
C ALA A 32 -0.09 -6.92 -11.10
N TYR A 33 -1.01 -5.94 -11.14
CA TYR A 33 -0.96 -4.82 -12.10
C TYR A 33 -0.89 -3.49 -11.37
N PRO A 34 0.14 -2.65 -11.57
CA PRO A 34 0.20 -1.35 -10.93
C PRO A 34 -0.79 -0.39 -11.58
N LEU A 35 -1.52 0.38 -10.75
CA LEU A 35 -2.34 1.51 -11.22
C LEU A 35 -1.53 2.82 -11.26
N PHE A 36 -0.52 2.93 -10.39
CA PHE A 36 0.44 4.04 -10.35
C PHE A 36 1.85 3.46 -10.41
N GLU A 37 2.77 4.14 -11.10
CA GLU A 37 4.15 3.68 -11.29
C GLU A 37 4.92 3.61 -9.97
N GLU A 38 4.54 4.42 -8.98
CA GLU A 38 5.23 4.52 -7.70
C GLU A 38 4.79 3.46 -6.67
N LEU A 39 3.82 2.60 -7.03
CA LEU A 39 3.39 1.52 -6.13
C LEU A 39 4.44 0.42 -6.02
N ILE A 40 4.54 -0.18 -4.83
CA ILE A 40 5.44 -1.29 -4.55
C ILE A 40 4.71 -2.61 -4.80
N GLN A 41 5.32 -3.51 -5.55
CA GLN A 41 4.78 -4.85 -5.71
C GLN A 41 4.90 -5.63 -4.39
N LEU A 42 3.80 -6.19 -3.91
CA LEU A 42 3.74 -6.96 -2.69
C LEU A 42 2.59 -7.99 -2.76
N ASP A 43 2.93 -9.26 -2.56
CA ASP A 43 1.95 -10.29 -2.27
C ASP A 43 1.76 -10.41 -0.75
N ILE A 44 0.59 -9.99 -0.27
CA ILE A 44 0.25 -9.98 1.16
C ILE A 44 0.15 -11.39 1.77
N THR A 45 0.11 -12.46 0.97
CA THR A 45 0.10 -13.84 1.46
C THR A 45 1.48 -14.34 1.88
N HIS A 46 2.55 -13.64 1.47
CA HIS A 46 3.93 -13.94 1.86
C HIS A 46 4.34 -13.07 3.06
N ALA A 47 4.20 -13.62 4.27
CA ALA A 47 4.41 -12.88 5.52
C ALA A 47 5.79 -12.20 5.63
N GLU A 48 6.86 -12.85 5.15
CA GLU A 48 8.22 -12.29 5.17
C GLU A 48 8.36 -11.04 4.29
N GLU A 49 7.62 -10.98 3.18
CA GLU A 49 7.62 -9.80 2.31
C GLU A 49 6.89 -8.63 2.96
N VAL A 50 5.77 -8.91 3.60
CA VAL A 50 4.99 -7.92 4.35
C VAL A 50 5.84 -7.35 5.49
N GLU A 51 6.51 -8.21 6.25
CA GLU A 51 7.40 -7.80 7.34
C GLU A 51 8.55 -6.93 6.82
N ARG A 52 9.18 -7.31 5.70
CA ARG A 52 10.23 -6.54 5.04
C ARG A 52 9.75 -5.14 4.63
N VAL A 53 8.58 -5.05 4.00
CA VAL A 53 7.99 -3.75 3.58
C VAL A 53 7.69 -2.87 4.79
N ILE A 54 7.09 -3.43 5.85
CA ILE A 54 6.79 -2.67 7.07
C ILE A 54 8.08 -2.17 7.73
N LYS A 55 9.11 -3.01 7.86
CA LYS A 55 10.40 -2.59 8.44
C LYS A 55 11.12 -1.54 7.58
N LEU A 56 11.13 -1.72 6.26
CA LEU A 56 11.80 -0.82 5.32
C LEU A 56 11.17 0.58 5.34
N HIS A 57 9.84 0.64 5.34
CA HIS A 57 9.13 1.91 5.25
C HIS A 57 8.86 2.53 6.61
N ALA A 58 8.80 1.75 7.68
CA ALA A 58 8.47 2.18 9.04
C ALA A 58 7.25 3.13 9.08
N PRO A 59 6.06 2.68 8.62
CA PRO A 59 4.88 3.53 8.61
C PRO A 59 4.36 3.76 10.03
N ASP A 60 3.81 4.95 10.28
CA ASP A 60 3.08 5.27 11.52
C ASP A 60 1.67 4.65 11.52
N THR A 61 1.13 4.39 10.34
CA THR A 61 -0.22 3.85 10.14
C THR A 61 -0.27 2.94 8.92
N ILE A 62 -0.98 1.83 9.03
CA ILE A 62 -1.23 0.89 7.93
C ILE A 62 -2.73 0.88 7.63
N VAL A 63 -3.09 1.12 6.37
CA VAL A 63 -4.45 0.98 5.84
C VAL A 63 -4.49 -0.28 5.00
N HIS A 64 -5.18 -1.32 5.49
CA HIS A 64 -5.28 -2.60 4.80
C HIS A 64 -6.62 -2.70 4.06
N VAL A 65 -6.59 -2.60 2.74
CA VAL A 65 -7.78 -2.75 1.87
C VAL A 65 -7.62 -3.82 0.80
N ALA A 66 -6.44 -4.44 0.72
CA ALA A 66 -6.22 -5.62 -0.07
C ALA A 66 -7.15 -6.75 0.40
N SER A 67 -7.94 -7.30 -0.53
CA SER A 67 -8.83 -8.42 -0.28
C SER A 67 -8.96 -9.27 -1.54
N ASN A 68 -9.37 -10.51 -1.37
CA ASN A 68 -9.73 -11.39 -2.49
C ASN A 68 -11.26 -11.35 -2.60
N SER A 69 -11.76 -10.83 -3.72
CA SER A 69 -13.20 -10.64 -4.00
C SER A 69 -13.61 -11.48 -5.20
#